data_AF-A0A382UTK4-F1
#
_entry.id   AF-A0A382UTK4-F1
#
_cell.length_a   1.000
_cell.length_b   1.000
_cell.length_c   1.000
_cell.angle_alpha   90.00
_cell.angle_beta   90.00
_cell.angle_gamma   90.00
#
_symmetry.space_group_name_H-M   'P 1'
#
loop_
_entity.id
_entity.type
_entity.pdbx_description
1 polymer ?
#
loop_
_entity_poly.entity_id
_entity_poly.type
_entity_poly.pdbx_seq_one_letter_code
_entity_poly.pdbx_strand_id
1 'polypeptide(L)' 'RRTVDSLGLRRLHHTVVQPDNPSIRGMINKVRHMVEVEEVDDVETSKS' A
#
# COMPACT_ATOMS: atom_id res chain seq x y z
N ARG A 1 5.31 -3.88 -12.95
CA ARG A 1 6.27 -4.27 -11.88
C ARG A 1 6.75 -3.08 -11.06
N ARG A 2 7.36 -2.05 -11.67
CA ARG A 2 7.86 -0.85 -10.96
C ARG A 2 6.85 -0.22 -9.96
N THR A 3 5.57 -0.16 -10.31
CA THR A 3 4.52 0.41 -9.43
C THR A 3 4.35 -0.35 -8.11
N VAL A 4 4.48 -1.68 -8.12
CA VAL A 4 4.37 -2.52 -6.91
C VAL A 4 5.59 -2.28 -6.00
N ASP A 5 6.78 -2.23 -6.61
CA ASP A 5 8.02 -1.91 -5.89
C ASP A 5 7.97 -0.50 -5.29
N SER A 6 7.44 0.48 -6.03
CA SER A 6 7.27 1.87 -5.58
C SER A 6 6.26 2.04 -4.45
N LEU A 7 5.26 1.15 -4.34
CA LEU A 7 4.36 1.11 -3.19
C LEU A 7 5.04 0.53 -1.94
N GLY A 8 6.22 -0.08 -2.06
CA GLY A 8 6.95 -0.69 -0.94
C GLY A 8 6.72 -2.21 -0.81
N LEU A 9 6.04 -2.82 -1.78
CA LEU A 9 5.73 -4.25 -1.77
C LEU A 9 6.88 -5.05 -2.41
N ARG A 10 7.74 -5.66 -1.57
CA ARG A 10 8.98 -6.32 -2.02
C ARG A 10 8.89 -7.84 -2.09
N ARG A 11 7.88 -8.44 -1.46
CA ARG A 11 7.68 -9.90 -1.32
C ARG A 11 6.18 -10.22 -1.34
N LEU A 12 5.83 -11.48 -1.59
CA LEU A 12 4.45 -11.96 -1.51
C LEU A 12 3.93 -11.85 -0.07
N HIS A 13 2.64 -11.51 0.08
CA HIS A 13 1.93 -11.31 1.36
C HIS A 13 2.54 -10.21 2.28
N HIS A 14 3.33 -9.30 1.71
CA HIS A 14 3.85 -8.15 2.44
C HIS A 14 2.79 -7.05 2.51
N THR A 15 2.61 -6.45 3.68
CA THR A 15 1.68 -5.33 3.91
C THR A 15 2.47 -4.07 4.26
N VAL A 16 2.02 -2.93 3.76
CA VAL A 16 2.63 -1.62 4.03
C VAL A 16 1.51 -0.60 4.23
N VAL A 17 1.69 0.29 5.21
CA VAL A 17 0.79 1.44 5.41
C VAL A 17 1.29 2.59 4.56
N GLN A 18 0.38 3.24 3.83
CA GLN A 18 0.67 4.42 3.02
C GLN A 18 -0.35 5.52 3.33
N PRO A 19 0.07 6.80 3.37
CA PRO A 19 -0.85 7.91 3.51
C PRO A 19 -1.89 7.94 2.38
N ASP A 20 -3.13 8.24 2.74
CA ASP A 20 -4.19 8.46 1.76
C ASP A 20 -3.95 9.78 1.01
N ASN A 21 -3.39 9.68 -0.19
CA ASN A 21 -3.26 10.80 -1.11
C ASN A 21 -3.58 10.38 -2.56
N PRO A 22 -3.93 11.34 -3.44
CA PRO A 22 -4.34 11.05 -4.81
C PRO A 22 -3.28 10.29 -5.64
N SER A 23 -1.99 10.52 -5.36
CA SER A 23 -0.89 9.85 -6.07
C SER A 23 -0.84 8.36 -5.75
N ILE A 24 -0.89 8.01 -4.45
CA ILE A 24 -0.94 6.62 -3.98
C ILE A 24 -2.21 5.94 -4.50
N ARG A 25 -3.38 6.59 -4.38
CA ARG A 25 -4.64 6.06 -4.95
C ARG A 25 -4.54 5.79 -6.44
N GLY A 26 -3.91 6.68 -7.22
CA GLY A 26 -3.66 6.47 -8.65
C GLY A 26 -2.78 5.26 -8.92
N MET A 27 -1.72 5.06 -8.14
CA MET A 27 -0.83 3.90 -8.26
C MET A 27 -1.54 2.59 -7.90
N ILE A 28 -2.30 2.57 -6.81
CA ILE A 28 -3.12 1.42 -6.38
C ILE A 28 -4.09 1.04 -7.49
N ASN A 29 -4.82 2.00 -8.05
CA ASN A 29 -5.79 1.73 -9.13
C ASN A 29 -5.17 1.04 -10.34
N LYS A 30 -3.92 1.38 -10.68
CA LYS A 30 -3.18 0.75 -11.78
C LYS A 30 -2.85 -0.72 -11.52
N VAL A 31 -2.69 -1.12 -10.27
CA VAL A 31 -2.33 -2.48 -9.84
C VAL A 31 -3.41 -3.16 -8.99
N ARG A 32 -4.65 -2.66 -9.02
CA ARG A 32 -5.78 -3.09 -8.16
C ARG A 32 -6.12 -4.58 -8.22
N HIS A 33 -5.68 -5.28 -9.27
CA HIS A 33 -5.88 -6.72 -9.45
C HIS A 33 -4.77 -7.56 -8.78
N MET A 34 -3.73 -6.91 -8.28
CA MET A 34 -2.56 -7.55 -7.66
C MET A 34 -2.49 -7.32 -6.14
N VAL A 35 -3.31 -6.40 -5.62
CA VAL A 35 -3.24 -5.94 -4.23
C VAL A 35 -4.63 -5.86 -3.63
N GLU A 36 -4.70 -6.08 -2.34
CA GLU A 36 -5.87 -5.80 -1.49
C GLU A 36 -5.57 -4.53 -0.69
N VAL A 37 -6.61 -3.72 -0.43
CA VAL A 37 -6.48 -2.43 0.25
C VAL A 37 -7.50 -2.38 1.37
N GLU A 38 -7.03 -2.03 2.55
CA GLU A 38 -7.83 -1.83 3.74
C GLU A 38 -7.54 -0.43 4.30
N GLU A 39 -8.58 0.26 4.77
CA GLU A 39 -8.42 1.50 5.51
C GLU A 39 -7.94 1.16 6.93
N VAL A 40 -6.84 1.79 7.34
CA VAL A 40 -6.26 1.62 8.67
C VAL A 40 -6.37 2.94 9.41
N ASP A 41 -7.04 2.93 10.57
CA ASP A 41 -7.00 4.04 11.50
C ASP A 41 -5.58 4.08 12.12
N ASP A 42 -4.97 5.27 12.20
CA ASP A 42 -3.59 5.50 12.68
C ASP A 42 -3.34 5.12 14.17
N VAL A 43 -4.20 4.30 14.77
CA VAL A 43 -4.20 4.00 16.21
C VAL A 43 -3.09 3.02 16.61
N GLU A 44 -2.48 2.28 15.68
CA GLU A 44 -1.62 1.12 16.04
C GLU A 44 -0.12 1.23 15.69
N THR A 45 0.34 2.26 14.98
CA THR A 45 1.77 2.40 14.66
C THR A 45 2.56 3.08 15.78
N SER A 46 2.61 2.45 16.95
CA SER A 46 3.60 2.76 18.01
C SER A 46 4.36 1.53 18.51
N LYS A 47 4.27 0.40 17.81
CA LYS A 47 5.04 -0.81 18.15
C LYS A 47 5.86 -1.32 16.97
N SER A 48 7.06 -0.78 16.82
CA SER A 48 8.32 -1.50 16.55
C SER A 48 9.49 -0.53 16.60
#